data_AF-A0A833TGT6-F1
#
_entry.id   AF-A0A833TGT6-F1
#
_cell.length_a   1.000
_cell.length_b   1.000
_cell.length_c   1.000
_cell.angle_alpha   90.00
_cell.angle_beta   90.00
_cell.angle_gamma   90.00
#
_symmetry.space_group_name_H-M   'P 1'
#
loop_
_entity.id
_entity.type
_entity.pdbx_description
1 polymer ?
#
loop_
_entity_poly.entity_id
_entity_poly.type
_entity_poly.pdbx_seq_one_letter_code
_entity_poly.pdbx_strand_id
1 'polypeptide(L)'
;MHCRLLFLLLTAITLVLCVDAVDRSKLRTCQQSQFCNKYRNAQREELPSKFRVARNSIWPDLDADLVRFLVEDAAKRDGIPLAGSLAFVLNEDKAAVPALRVRLQEKFEDPNDPKTRWTSDDVLVPDAEETRPLRQLTAQEAGLKRPINEKEVLLFSPETQGSSQVVAALKLGSFGVDLFLNGELVVSTNDDGLFHYEVRHNRADAAAQTRAAADQAVVDAHEGKTIVDYGEDGLAIYADGSVQKKKEHQATMTATVGVDGNVEGWKESFGGHTDKEKFGPSSIGLDVSFHG
;
A
#
# COMPACT_ATOMS: atom_id res chain seq x y z
N MET A 1 -18.16 16.42 61.45
CA MET A 1 -18.65 16.90 60.13
C MET A 1 -17.61 17.73 59.38
N HIS A 2 -16.87 18.63 60.04
CA HIS A 2 -15.83 19.47 59.41
C HIS A 2 -14.69 18.71 58.70
N CYS A 3 -14.21 17.59 59.24
CA CYS A 3 -13.12 16.81 58.62
C CYS A 3 -13.53 16.14 57.28
N ARG A 4 -14.79 15.71 57.14
CA ARG A 4 -15.30 15.13 55.88
C ARG A 4 -15.49 16.18 54.79
N LEU A 5 -15.91 17.39 55.15
CA LEU A 5 -16.08 18.51 54.23
C LEU A 5 -14.71 18.99 53.69
N LEU A 6 -13.70 19.04 54.56
CA LEU A 6 -12.34 19.41 54.18
C LEU A 6 -11.72 18.38 53.22
N PHE A 7 -11.93 17.09 53.48
CA PHE A 7 -11.43 16.01 52.61
C PHE A 7 -12.10 16.03 51.24
N LEU A 8 -13.41 16.29 51.16
CA LEU A 8 -14.15 16.45 49.91
C LEU A 8 -13.71 17.69 49.11
N LEU A 9 -13.39 18.79 49.78
CA LEU A 9 -12.83 19.98 49.14
C LEU A 9 -11.43 19.73 48.58
N LEU A 10 -10.57 19.04 49.34
CA LEU A 10 -9.23 18.68 48.88
C LEU A 10 -9.26 17.71 47.70
N THR A 11 -10.13 16.70 47.71
CA THR A 11 -10.27 15.78 46.57
C THR A 11 -10.84 16.49 45.34
N ALA A 12 -11.84 17.38 45.50
CA ALA A 12 -12.37 18.18 44.41
C ALA A 12 -11.30 19.12 43.80
N ILE A 13 -10.46 19.76 44.63
CA ILE A 13 -9.36 20.61 44.17
C ILE A 13 -8.30 19.77 43.42
N THR A 14 -7.96 18.58 43.90
CA THR A 14 -7.00 17.70 43.18
C THR A 14 -7.55 17.18 41.85
N LEU A 15 -8.87 16.97 41.73
CA LEU A 15 -9.53 16.58 40.46
C LEU A 15 -9.56 17.74 39.45
N VAL A 16 -9.64 18.99 39.92
CA VAL A 16 -9.60 20.19 39.07
C VAL A 16 -8.15 20.55 38.65
N LEU A 17 -7.16 20.13 39.43
CA LEU A 17 -5.73 20.30 39.13
C LEU A 17 -5.13 19.14 38.30
N CYS A 18 -5.97 18.31 37.65
CA CYS A 18 -5.52 17.42 36.59
C CYS A 18 -5.02 18.26 35.41
N VAL A 19 -3.77 18.69 35.48
CA VAL A 19 -3.07 19.32 34.37
C VAL A 19 -2.93 18.26 33.28
N ASP A 20 -3.45 18.53 32.09
CA ASP A 20 -3.14 17.71 30.94
C ASP A 20 -1.63 17.80 30.70
N ALA A 21 -0.89 16.74 31.06
CA ALA A 21 0.56 16.66 30.88
C ALA A 21 0.98 16.80 29.41
N VAL A 22 0.04 16.60 28.48
CA VAL A 22 0.22 16.74 27.04
C VAL A 22 -1.01 17.41 26.44
N ASP A 23 -0.82 18.52 25.75
CA ASP A 23 -1.85 19.13 24.91
C ASP A 23 -2.06 18.29 23.64
N ARG A 24 -3.04 17.38 23.70
CA ARG A 24 -3.38 16.47 22.58
C ARG A 24 -3.85 17.22 21.33
N SER A 25 -4.29 18.48 21.44
CA SER A 25 -4.70 19.26 20.27
C SER A 25 -3.54 19.61 19.34
N LYS A 26 -2.29 19.49 19.82
CA LYS A 26 -1.07 19.71 19.05
C LYS A 26 -0.59 18.46 18.31
N LEU A 27 -1.22 17.32 18.54
CA LEU A 27 -0.86 16.03 17.93
C LEU A 27 -2.00 15.57 17.02
N ARG A 28 -1.67 15.16 15.80
CA ARG A 28 -2.68 14.63 14.87
C ARG A 28 -3.13 13.24 15.32
N THR A 29 -4.44 13.04 15.36
CA THR A 29 -5.02 11.69 15.37
C THR A 29 -4.98 11.09 13.97
N CYS A 30 -5.19 9.78 13.85
CA CYS A 30 -5.28 9.14 12.54
C CYS A 30 -6.36 9.74 11.64
N GLN A 31 -7.50 10.13 12.21
CA GLN A 31 -8.60 10.78 11.47
C GLN A 31 -8.23 12.16 10.94
N GLN A 32 -7.28 12.85 11.60
CA GLN A 32 -6.79 14.17 11.22
C GLN A 32 -5.59 14.13 10.26
N SER A 33 -5.12 12.93 9.90
CA SER A 33 -4.04 12.71 8.93
C SER A 33 -4.61 11.99 7.72
N GLN A 34 -4.64 12.65 6.56
CA GLN A 34 -5.29 12.15 5.35
C GLN A 34 -4.91 10.70 4.99
N PHE A 35 -3.61 10.40 4.89
CA PHE A 35 -3.15 9.05 4.56
C PHE A 35 -3.58 8.01 5.61
N CYS A 36 -3.48 8.34 6.90
CA CYS A 36 -3.85 7.41 7.97
C CYS A 36 -5.34 7.15 7.95
N ASN A 37 -6.15 8.21 7.83
CA ASN A 37 -7.60 8.12 7.78
C ASN A 37 -8.06 7.26 6.60
N LYS A 38 -7.48 7.50 5.41
CA LYS A 38 -7.79 6.78 4.17
C LYS A 38 -7.64 5.27 4.32
N TYR A 39 -6.54 4.82 4.93
CA TYR A 39 -6.22 3.39 5.00
C TYR A 39 -6.62 2.70 6.31
N ARG A 40 -7.10 3.44 7.32
CA ARG A 40 -7.53 2.84 8.61
C ARG A 40 -9.01 2.98 8.94
N ASN A 41 -9.70 4.02 8.43
CA ASN A 41 -11.07 4.33 8.84
C ASN A 41 -12.11 4.15 7.74
N ALA A 42 -11.70 3.93 6.49
CA ALA A 42 -12.61 3.35 5.52
C ALA A 42 -13.08 2.00 6.11
N GLN A 43 -14.39 1.74 6.11
CA GLN A 43 -14.87 0.36 6.22
C GLN A 43 -14.03 -0.47 5.24
N ARG A 44 -13.74 -1.76 5.53
CA ARG A 44 -12.94 -2.66 4.67
C ARG A 44 -13.60 -2.91 3.31
N GLU A 45 -13.89 -1.85 2.58
CA GLU A 45 -14.13 -1.83 1.16
C GLU A 45 -12.83 -2.25 0.50
N GLU A 46 -12.94 -3.02 -0.57
CA GLU A 46 -11.77 -3.45 -1.32
C GLU A 46 -10.97 -2.23 -1.77
N LEU A 47 -9.65 -2.29 -1.59
CA LEU A 47 -8.77 -1.27 -2.14
C LEU A 47 -8.95 -1.20 -3.66
N PRO A 48 -9.01 0.01 -4.25
CA PRO A 48 -9.22 0.16 -5.68
C PRO A 48 -8.03 -0.33 -6.51
N SER A 49 -6.82 -0.29 -5.95
CA SER A 49 -5.59 -0.80 -6.58
C SER A 49 -5.44 -2.29 -6.35
N LYS A 50 -5.12 -3.05 -7.41
CA LYS A 50 -4.92 -4.51 -7.35
C LYS A 50 -3.54 -4.86 -7.90
N PHE A 51 -2.55 -4.91 -7.03
CA PHE A 51 -1.17 -5.15 -7.43
C PHE A 51 -0.88 -6.62 -7.69
N ARG A 52 -0.27 -6.91 -8.84
CA ARG A 52 0.13 -8.26 -9.27
C ARG A 52 1.56 -8.25 -9.78
N VAL A 53 2.27 -9.37 -9.65
CA VAL A 53 3.61 -9.53 -10.22
C VAL A 53 3.50 -9.92 -11.69
N ALA A 54 4.18 -9.19 -12.57
CA ALA A 54 4.26 -9.53 -13.99
C ALA A 54 5.20 -10.74 -14.17
N ARG A 55 4.65 -11.94 -14.33
CA ARG A 55 5.41 -13.21 -14.41
C ARG A 55 6.58 -13.18 -15.41
N ASN A 56 6.39 -12.58 -16.57
CA ASN A 56 7.41 -12.53 -17.63
C ASN A 56 8.54 -11.53 -17.34
N SER A 57 8.39 -10.72 -16.29
CA SER A 57 9.40 -9.78 -15.81
C SER A 57 10.22 -10.35 -14.66
N ILE A 58 10.10 -11.64 -14.33
CA ILE A 58 10.87 -12.22 -13.23
C ILE A 58 12.20 -12.71 -13.78
N TRP A 59 13.31 -12.22 -13.24
CA TRP A 59 14.64 -12.71 -13.60
C TRP A 59 15.59 -12.72 -12.39
N PRO A 60 16.47 -13.72 -12.28
CA PRO A 60 17.55 -13.71 -11.30
C PRO A 60 18.63 -12.71 -11.73
N ASP A 61 19.12 -11.92 -10.78
CA ASP A 61 20.31 -11.08 -10.89
C ASP A 61 21.43 -11.77 -10.13
N LEU A 62 22.26 -12.52 -10.86
CA LEU A 62 23.31 -13.38 -10.30
C LEU A 62 24.49 -12.58 -9.74
N ASP A 63 24.70 -11.35 -10.22
CA ASP A 63 25.79 -10.50 -9.73
C ASP A 63 25.44 -9.87 -8.37
N ALA A 64 24.14 -9.64 -8.12
CA ALA A 64 23.63 -9.05 -6.89
C ALA A 64 22.98 -10.07 -5.93
N ASP A 65 22.98 -11.36 -6.29
CA ASP A 65 22.33 -12.45 -5.54
C ASP A 65 20.89 -12.11 -5.11
N LEU A 66 20.07 -11.67 -6.08
CA LEU A 66 18.66 -11.32 -5.83
C LEU A 66 17.76 -11.69 -7.02
N VAL A 67 16.45 -11.72 -6.80
CA VAL A 67 15.45 -11.85 -7.87
C VAL A 67 14.83 -10.49 -8.12
N ARG A 68 14.78 -10.07 -9.38
CA ARG A 68 14.07 -8.86 -9.81
C ARG A 68 12.74 -9.22 -10.46
N PHE A 69 11.77 -8.33 -10.30
CA PHE A 69 10.45 -8.46 -10.88
C PHE A 69 9.76 -7.11 -11.02
N LEU A 70 8.72 -7.02 -11.84
CA LEU A 70 7.82 -5.87 -11.90
C LEU A 70 6.49 -6.19 -11.22
N VAL A 71 5.95 -5.21 -10.50
CA VAL A 71 4.60 -5.25 -9.92
C VAL A 71 3.75 -4.18 -10.63
N GLU A 72 2.61 -4.59 -11.13
CA GLU A 72 1.68 -3.75 -11.89
C GLU A 72 0.37 -3.59 -11.11
N ASP A 73 -0.23 -2.41 -11.17
CA ASP A 73 -1.60 -2.22 -10.70
C ASP A 73 -2.58 -2.70 -11.80
N ALA A 74 -3.22 -3.85 -11.58
CA ALA A 74 -4.17 -4.42 -12.52
C ALA A 74 -5.39 -3.52 -12.78
N ALA A 75 -5.67 -2.56 -11.89
CA ALA A 75 -6.72 -1.56 -12.08
C ALA A 75 -6.32 -0.41 -13.03
N LYS A 76 -5.01 -0.24 -13.31
CA LYS A 76 -4.48 0.85 -14.15
C LYS A 76 -3.60 0.30 -15.26
N ARG A 77 -4.15 0.20 -16.48
CA ARG A 77 -3.45 -0.40 -17.64
C ARG A 77 -2.16 0.31 -18.05
N ASP A 78 -2.06 1.62 -17.82
CA ASP A 78 -0.90 2.45 -18.19
C ASP A 78 -0.26 3.12 -16.95
N GLY A 79 -0.37 2.47 -15.79
CA GLY A 79 0.26 2.94 -14.56
C GLY A 79 1.78 2.77 -14.59
N ILE A 80 2.49 3.57 -13.79
CA ILE A 80 3.93 3.39 -13.55
C ILE A 80 4.10 2.07 -12.77
N PRO A 81 4.80 1.06 -13.31
CA PRO A 81 5.01 -0.19 -12.60
C PRO A 81 6.00 0.02 -11.45
N LEU A 82 5.98 -0.90 -10.48
CA LEU A 82 6.96 -0.92 -9.40
C LEU A 82 8.07 -1.92 -9.76
N ALA A 83 9.32 -1.48 -9.70
CA ALA A 83 10.47 -2.37 -9.69
C ALA A 83 10.60 -3.03 -8.32
N GLY A 84 10.55 -4.36 -8.30
CA GLY A 84 10.70 -5.17 -7.10
C GLY A 84 11.99 -5.97 -7.07
N SER A 85 12.51 -6.20 -5.87
CA SER A 85 13.61 -7.13 -5.62
C SER A 85 13.34 -7.98 -4.38
N LEU A 86 13.70 -9.26 -4.44
CA LEU A 86 13.68 -10.20 -3.32
C LEU A 86 15.08 -10.78 -3.13
N ALA A 87 15.62 -10.69 -1.92
CA ALA A 87 16.95 -11.20 -1.59
C ALA A 87 16.97 -11.80 -0.17
N PHE A 88 17.84 -12.76 0.06
CA PHE A 88 18.22 -13.19 1.39
C PHE A 88 19.47 -12.41 1.80
N VAL A 89 19.40 -11.66 2.90
CA VAL A 89 20.49 -10.81 3.39
C VAL A 89 21.07 -11.31 4.70
N LEU A 90 22.21 -10.72 5.09
CA LEU A 90 23.11 -11.15 6.16
C LEU A 90 23.81 -12.44 5.74
N ASN A 91 25.11 -12.39 5.42
CA ASN A 91 25.88 -13.56 5.02
C ASN A 91 25.93 -14.66 6.09
N GLU A 92 26.36 -15.87 5.71
CA GLU A 92 26.43 -17.04 6.61
C GLU A 92 27.35 -16.80 7.82
N ASP A 93 28.40 -16.01 7.67
CA ASP A 93 29.30 -15.61 8.76
C ASP A 93 28.65 -14.60 9.73
N LYS A 94 27.62 -13.87 9.29
CA LYS A 94 26.90 -12.89 10.09
C LYS A 94 25.71 -13.48 10.84
N ALA A 95 25.00 -14.41 10.22
CA ALA A 95 23.81 -15.03 10.80
C ALA A 95 23.63 -16.48 10.34
N ALA A 96 23.26 -17.38 11.25
CA ALA A 96 22.94 -18.76 10.87
C ALA A 96 21.68 -18.85 9.98
N VAL A 97 20.68 -17.99 10.26
CA VAL A 97 19.43 -17.88 9.49
C VAL A 97 19.43 -16.51 8.80
N PRO A 98 19.25 -16.45 7.46
CA PRO A 98 19.20 -15.18 6.76
C PRO A 98 17.93 -14.39 7.07
N ALA A 99 17.97 -13.08 6.83
CA ALA A 99 16.77 -12.26 6.77
C ALA A 99 16.27 -12.19 5.32
N LEU A 100 14.96 -12.24 5.12
CA LEU A 100 14.35 -11.99 3.80
C LEU A 100 14.14 -10.48 3.64
N ARG A 101 14.63 -9.91 2.54
CA ARG A 101 14.44 -8.51 2.16
C ARG A 101 13.66 -8.42 0.86
N VAL A 102 12.54 -7.72 0.91
CA VAL A 102 11.73 -7.36 -0.26
C VAL A 102 11.72 -5.84 -0.38
N ARG A 103 12.08 -5.32 -1.55
CA ARG A 103 12.03 -3.88 -1.87
C ARG A 103 11.12 -3.65 -3.05
N LEU A 104 10.34 -2.57 -3.02
CA LEU A 104 9.56 -2.04 -4.13
C LEU A 104 9.88 -0.56 -4.31
N GLN A 105 9.97 -0.11 -5.56
CA GLN A 105 10.17 1.28 -5.92
C GLN A 105 9.45 1.59 -7.23
N GLU A 106 8.94 2.81 -7.41
CA GLU A 106 8.44 3.26 -8.71
C GLU A 106 9.52 3.13 -9.79
N LYS A 107 9.19 2.50 -10.92
CA LYS A 107 10.07 2.43 -12.08
C LYS A 107 9.80 3.62 -13.01
N PHE A 108 10.35 4.78 -12.65
CA PHE A 108 10.36 5.94 -13.55
C PHE A 108 11.32 5.72 -14.73
N GLU A 109 11.10 6.42 -15.83
CA GLU A 109 12.00 6.39 -16.99
C GLU A 109 13.37 6.99 -16.66
N ASP A 110 13.38 8.11 -15.91
CA ASP A 110 14.59 8.71 -15.37
C ASP A 110 14.88 8.15 -13.96
N PRO A 111 16.01 7.45 -13.73
CA PRO A 111 16.37 6.96 -12.40
C PRO A 111 16.60 8.10 -11.39
N ASN A 112 16.91 9.31 -11.86
CA ASN A 112 17.09 10.50 -11.03
C ASN A 112 15.82 11.37 -10.96
N ASP A 113 14.66 10.82 -11.34
CA ASP A 113 13.41 11.57 -11.28
C ASP A 113 13.20 12.11 -9.86
N PRO A 114 12.90 13.42 -9.69
CA PRO A 114 12.73 14.01 -8.36
C PRO A 114 11.54 13.44 -7.58
N LYS A 115 10.64 12.69 -8.23
CA LYS A 115 9.57 11.92 -7.60
C LYS A 115 10.08 10.66 -6.90
N THR A 116 11.28 10.19 -7.21
CA THR A 116 11.88 9.02 -6.57
C THR A 116 11.85 9.15 -5.05
N ARG A 117 11.48 8.04 -4.40
CA ARG A 117 11.32 7.98 -2.94
C ARG A 117 12.67 8.05 -2.25
N TRP A 118 12.66 8.68 -1.08
CA TRP A 118 13.83 8.74 -0.24
C TRP A 118 14.18 7.33 0.26
N THR A 119 15.46 7.00 0.22
CA THR A 119 16.04 5.81 0.83
C THR A 119 17.10 6.27 1.82
N SER A 120 17.21 5.61 2.97
CA SER A 120 18.18 5.96 4.00
C SER A 120 19.48 5.21 3.76
N ASP A 121 20.58 5.94 3.60
CA ASP A 121 21.91 5.33 3.48
C ASP A 121 22.59 5.15 4.86
N ASP A 122 22.14 5.86 5.89
CA ASP A 122 22.82 5.94 7.19
C ASP A 122 22.26 5.02 8.29
N VAL A 123 21.16 4.30 8.02
CA VAL A 123 20.48 3.49 9.05
C VAL A 123 20.96 2.04 9.06
N LEU A 124 21.21 1.46 7.89
CA LEU A 124 21.62 0.07 7.74
C LEU A 124 23.15 -0.02 7.81
N VAL A 125 23.64 -1.00 8.57
CA VAL A 125 25.07 -1.35 8.56
C VAL A 125 25.42 -2.08 7.26
N PRO A 126 26.67 -2.00 6.75
CA PRO A 126 27.06 -2.65 5.50
C PRO A 126 26.70 -4.14 5.42
N ASP A 127 26.88 -4.89 6.50
CA ASP A 127 26.52 -6.30 6.62
C ASP A 127 25.04 -6.59 6.29
N ALA A 128 24.15 -5.61 6.47
CA ALA A 128 22.74 -5.75 6.15
C ALA A 128 22.44 -5.67 4.65
N GLU A 129 23.35 -5.13 3.83
CA GLU A 129 23.24 -5.11 2.37
C GLU A 129 23.87 -6.34 1.71
N GLU A 130 24.67 -7.12 2.44
CA GLU A 130 25.28 -8.34 1.92
C GLU A 130 24.21 -9.42 1.67
N THR A 131 24.12 -9.87 0.42
CA THR A 131 23.16 -10.86 -0.06
C THR A 131 23.77 -12.27 -0.11
N ARG A 132 22.90 -13.29 0.01
CA ARG A 132 23.26 -14.70 -0.19
C ARG A 132 22.79 -15.17 -1.56
N PRO A 133 23.59 -16.00 -2.27
CA PRO A 133 23.14 -16.70 -3.45
C PRO A 133 21.84 -17.44 -3.17
N LEU A 134 20.94 -17.45 -4.15
CA LEU A 134 19.62 -18.02 -4.01
C LEU A 134 19.23 -18.79 -5.26
N ARG A 135 18.39 -19.79 -5.06
CA ARG A 135 17.84 -20.61 -6.13
C ARG A 135 16.33 -20.67 -6.06
N GLN A 136 15.72 -20.81 -7.23
CA GLN A 136 14.30 -21.13 -7.32
C GLN A 136 14.08 -22.62 -6.99
N LEU A 137 13.00 -22.93 -6.29
CA LEU A 137 12.62 -24.29 -5.90
C LEU A 137 11.30 -24.70 -6.57
N THR A 138 11.15 -26.00 -6.78
CA THR A 138 9.84 -26.63 -6.96
C THR A 138 9.15 -26.86 -5.61
N ALA A 139 7.84 -27.06 -5.61
CA ALA A 139 7.06 -27.39 -4.42
C ALA A 139 7.55 -28.67 -3.73
N GLN A 140 8.04 -29.64 -4.52
CA GLN A 140 8.62 -30.88 -4.01
C GLN A 140 9.95 -30.63 -3.27
N GLU A 141 10.84 -29.81 -3.84
CA GLU A 141 12.13 -29.47 -3.21
C GLU A 141 11.97 -28.58 -1.97
N ALA A 142 10.93 -27.75 -1.94
CA ALA A 142 10.69 -26.82 -0.84
C ALA A 142 10.27 -27.50 0.47
N GLY A 143 9.87 -28.79 0.44
CA GLY A 143 9.58 -29.55 1.67
C GLY A 143 8.45 -28.97 2.52
N LEU A 144 7.50 -28.25 1.89
CA LEU A 144 6.45 -27.53 2.59
C LEU A 144 5.39 -28.48 3.15
N LYS A 145 4.90 -28.20 4.36
CA LYS A 145 3.84 -29.00 5.01
C LYS A 145 2.45 -28.75 4.45
N ARG A 146 2.29 -27.76 3.57
CA ARG A 146 1.04 -27.38 2.92
C ARG A 146 1.21 -27.38 1.41
N PRO A 147 0.15 -27.73 0.65
CA PRO A 147 0.20 -27.64 -0.81
C PRO A 147 0.37 -26.18 -1.25
N ILE A 148 1.14 -25.97 -2.31
CA ILE A 148 1.34 -24.67 -2.97
C ILE A 148 0.97 -24.81 -4.45
N ASN A 149 0.33 -23.76 -4.98
CA ASN A 149 0.04 -23.65 -6.40
C ASN A 149 1.18 -22.90 -7.12
N GLU A 150 2.07 -23.63 -7.81
CA GLU A 150 3.21 -23.05 -8.54
C GLU A 150 2.80 -22.17 -9.74
N LYS A 151 1.51 -22.20 -10.13
CA LYS A 151 0.95 -21.25 -11.12
C LYS A 151 0.68 -19.87 -10.52
N GLU A 152 0.58 -19.76 -9.21
CA GLU A 152 0.27 -18.52 -8.49
C GLU A 152 1.42 -18.05 -7.61
N VAL A 153 2.40 -18.91 -7.34
CA VAL A 153 3.50 -18.67 -6.42
C VAL A 153 4.82 -19.18 -7.00
N LEU A 154 5.90 -18.43 -6.81
CA LEU A 154 7.27 -18.89 -7.06
C LEU A 154 8.04 -19.02 -5.75
N LEU A 155 8.81 -20.09 -5.61
CA LEU A 155 9.53 -20.42 -4.37
C LEU A 155 11.03 -20.15 -4.53
N PHE A 156 11.64 -19.50 -3.55
CA PHE A 156 13.06 -19.20 -3.51
C PHE A 156 13.65 -19.58 -2.16
N SER A 157 14.89 -20.07 -2.16
CA SER A 157 15.65 -20.40 -0.96
C SER A 157 17.09 -19.95 -1.13
N PRO A 158 17.76 -19.53 -0.05
CA PRO A 158 19.19 -19.29 -0.10
C PRO A 158 19.91 -20.61 -0.38
N GLU A 159 21.02 -20.56 -1.10
CA GLU A 159 21.93 -21.69 -1.33
C GLU A 159 22.80 -21.91 -0.09
N THR A 160 22.18 -22.29 1.02
CA THR A 160 22.89 -22.49 2.31
C THR A 160 23.01 -23.97 2.63
N GLN A 161 24.08 -24.36 3.33
CA GLN A 161 24.31 -25.74 3.80
C GLN A 161 23.80 -25.99 5.24
N GLY A 162 23.00 -25.06 5.79
CA GLY A 162 22.50 -25.10 7.16
C GLY A 162 21.34 -26.09 7.39
N SER A 163 21.06 -26.39 8.66
CA SER A 163 19.98 -27.28 9.07
C SER A 163 18.57 -26.67 9.00
N SER A 164 18.47 -25.34 8.92
CA SER A 164 17.19 -24.63 8.88
C SER A 164 16.84 -24.23 7.46
N GLN A 165 15.73 -24.77 6.96
CA GLN A 165 15.27 -24.52 5.60
C GLN A 165 14.38 -23.28 5.59
N VAL A 166 14.86 -22.20 4.99
CA VAL A 166 14.08 -20.97 4.78
C VAL A 166 13.59 -20.93 3.33
N VAL A 167 12.29 -20.75 3.12
CA VAL A 167 11.71 -20.62 1.77
C VAL A 167 10.86 -19.36 1.72
N ALA A 168 11.14 -18.49 0.75
CA ALA A 168 10.30 -17.34 0.42
C ALA A 168 9.40 -17.69 -0.76
N ALA A 169 8.11 -17.40 -0.65
CA ALA A 169 7.11 -17.71 -1.65
C ALA A 169 6.50 -16.41 -2.20
N LEU A 170 6.93 -16.00 -3.41
CA LEU A 170 6.46 -14.80 -4.08
C LEU A 170 5.09 -15.05 -4.71
N LYS A 171 4.05 -14.41 -4.19
CA LYS A 171 2.67 -14.45 -4.70
C LYS A 171 2.53 -13.57 -5.93
N LEU A 172 2.00 -14.13 -7.01
CA LEU A 172 1.94 -13.47 -8.33
C LEU A 172 0.63 -12.72 -8.56
N GLY A 173 -0.50 -13.28 -8.13
CA GLY A 173 -1.84 -12.73 -8.39
C GLY A 173 -2.15 -11.50 -7.53
N SER A 174 -2.06 -11.66 -6.21
CA SER A 174 -2.05 -10.57 -5.24
C SER A 174 -0.62 -10.46 -4.72
N PHE A 175 0.07 -9.37 -5.05
CA PHE A 175 1.47 -9.20 -4.68
C PHE A 175 1.64 -9.39 -3.16
N GLY A 176 2.57 -10.25 -2.79
CA GLY A 176 2.95 -10.50 -1.41
C GLY A 176 3.99 -11.61 -1.38
N VAL A 177 4.59 -11.80 -0.22
CA VAL A 177 5.58 -12.83 0.03
C VAL A 177 5.26 -13.57 1.32
N ASP A 178 5.20 -14.89 1.22
CA ASP A 178 5.10 -15.78 2.38
C ASP A 178 6.48 -16.30 2.75
N LEU A 179 6.76 -16.41 4.05
CA LEU A 179 7.99 -16.94 4.58
C LEU A 179 7.72 -18.25 5.30
N PHE A 180 8.45 -19.28 4.90
CA PHE A 180 8.42 -20.59 5.50
C PHE A 180 9.74 -20.88 6.22
N LEU A 181 9.64 -21.48 7.41
CA LEU A 181 10.76 -22.00 8.17
C LEU A 181 10.53 -23.49 8.43
N ASN A 182 11.45 -24.34 7.98
CA ASN A 182 11.37 -25.80 8.11
C ASN A 182 10.03 -26.39 7.60
N GLY A 183 9.55 -25.84 6.48
CA GLY A 183 8.30 -26.25 5.84
C GLY A 183 7.01 -25.70 6.47
N GLU A 184 7.10 -24.95 7.58
CA GLU A 184 5.97 -24.28 8.23
C GLU A 184 5.88 -22.82 7.79
N LEU A 185 4.66 -22.35 7.50
CA LEU A 185 4.42 -20.94 7.22
C LEU A 185 4.54 -20.17 8.53
N VAL A 186 5.41 -19.16 8.58
CA VAL A 186 5.66 -18.34 9.78
C VAL A 186 5.26 -16.88 9.60
N VAL A 187 5.35 -16.35 8.37
CA VAL A 187 4.92 -14.97 8.06
C VAL A 187 4.24 -14.98 6.70
N SER A 188 3.15 -14.23 6.58
CA SER A 188 2.54 -13.88 5.30
C SER A 188 2.40 -12.39 5.16
N THR A 189 2.44 -11.90 3.94
CA THR A 189 2.24 -10.47 3.65
C THR A 189 1.18 -10.29 2.58
N ASN A 190 0.30 -9.30 2.73
CA ASN A 190 -0.84 -9.07 1.85
C ASN A 190 -1.82 -10.25 1.74
N ASP A 191 -2.19 -10.84 2.88
CA ASP A 191 -3.23 -11.88 2.94
C ASP A 191 -4.63 -11.25 3.07
N ASP A 192 -4.72 -10.12 3.76
CA ASP A 192 -5.96 -9.35 3.90
C ASP A 192 -6.20 -8.40 2.72
N GLY A 193 -5.29 -8.37 1.74
CA GLY A 193 -5.40 -7.51 0.56
C GLY A 193 -5.26 -6.03 0.88
N LEU A 194 -4.52 -5.66 1.94
CA LEU A 194 -4.36 -4.26 2.38
C LEU A 194 -3.11 -3.59 1.81
N PHE A 195 -2.37 -4.29 0.93
CA PHE A 195 -1.27 -3.67 0.20
C PHE A 195 -1.76 -2.52 -0.67
N HIS A 196 -1.20 -1.35 -0.40
CA HIS A 196 -1.41 -0.16 -1.22
C HIS A 196 -0.08 0.53 -1.48
N TYR A 197 0.00 1.16 -2.64
CA TYR A 197 1.16 1.91 -3.05
C TYR A 197 0.69 3.13 -3.84
N GLU A 198 0.77 4.31 -3.25
CA GLU A 198 0.42 5.56 -3.92
C GLU A 198 1.61 6.05 -4.76
N VAL A 199 1.58 5.79 -6.06
CA VAL A 199 2.60 6.27 -7.00
C VAL A 199 2.64 7.80 -6.96
N ARG A 200 3.84 8.39 -6.85
CA ARG A 200 4.00 9.84 -6.89
C ARG A 200 3.75 10.40 -8.28
N HIS A 201 3.03 11.53 -8.34
CA HIS A 201 2.67 12.20 -9.59
C HIS A 201 3.14 13.65 -9.60
N ASN A 202 3.22 14.26 -10.78
CA ASN A 202 3.20 15.72 -10.86
C ASN A 202 1.76 16.21 -10.76
N ARG A 203 1.54 17.39 -10.18
CA ARG A 203 0.19 17.96 -10.00
C ARG A 203 -0.56 18.14 -11.32
N ALA A 204 0.13 18.54 -12.40
CA ALA A 204 -0.47 18.72 -13.72
C ALA A 204 -0.94 17.39 -14.31
N ASP A 205 -0.09 16.35 -14.23
CA ASP A 205 -0.40 15.00 -14.72
C ASP A 205 -1.56 14.40 -13.93
N ALA A 206 -1.56 14.57 -12.60
CA ALA A 206 -2.65 14.13 -11.74
C ALA A 206 -3.97 14.83 -12.10
N ALA A 207 -3.95 16.15 -12.32
CA ALA A 207 -5.15 16.89 -12.73
C ALA A 207 -5.68 16.43 -14.11
N ALA A 208 -4.79 16.11 -15.05
CA ALA A 208 -5.16 15.58 -16.36
C ALA A 208 -5.76 14.16 -16.24
N GLN A 209 -5.15 13.29 -15.43
CA GLN A 209 -5.66 11.94 -15.16
C GLN A 209 -7.01 11.96 -14.45
N THR A 210 -7.22 12.85 -13.48
CA THR A 210 -8.52 13.00 -12.82
C THR A 210 -9.59 13.46 -13.79
N ARG A 211 -9.30 14.42 -14.69
CA ARG A 211 -10.25 14.84 -15.74
C ARG A 211 -10.57 13.71 -16.69
N ALA A 212 -9.57 12.99 -17.19
CA ALA A 212 -9.77 11.84 -18.08
C ALA A 212 -10.60 10.73 -17.40
N ALA A 213 -10.35 10.46 -16.11
CA ALA A 213 -11.14 9.50 -15.34
C ALA A 213 -12.58 9.97 -15.10
N ALA A 214 -12.80 11.28 -14.87
CA ALA A 214 -14.14 11.84 -14.75
C ALA A 214 -14.90 11.76 -16.08
N ASP A 215 -14.25 12.11 -17.20
CA ASP A 215 -14.82 12.00 -18.55
C ASP A 215 -15.16 10.54 -18.87
N GLN A 216 -14.27 9.60 -18.56
CA GLN A 216 -14.52 8.17 -18.73
C GLN A 216 -15.66 7.68 -17.84
N ALA A 217 -15.73 8.11 -16.58
CA ALA A 217 -16.81 7.75 -15.68
C ALA A 217 -18.18 8.28 -16.15
N VAL A 218 -18.22 9.45 -16.79
CA VAL A 218 -19.42 9.97 -17.46
C VAL A 218 -19.80 9.06 -18.63
N VAL A 219 -18.84 8.69 -19.49
CA VAL A 219 -19.08 7.79 -20.62
C VAL A 219 -19.59 6.42 -20.15
N ASP A 220 -18.98 5.85 -19.11
CA ASP A 220 -19.34 4.56 -18.52
C ASP A 220 -20.71 4.63 -17.82
N ALA A 221 -21.07 5.75 -17.19
CA ALA A 221 -22.38 5.97 -16.58
C ALA A 221 -23.54 6.00 -17.59
N HIS A 222 -23.22 6.29 -18.85
CA HIS A 222 -24.18 6.27 -19.96
C HIS A 222 -24.06 5.01 -20.82
N GLU A 223 -23.14 4.09 -20.49
CA GLU A 223 -22.91 2.84 -21.24
C GLU A 223 -22.70 3.08 -22.75
N GLY A 224 -22.15 4.24 -23.12
CA GLY A 224 -21.97 4.64 -24.52
C GLY A 224 -23.26 5.01 -25.28
N LYS A 225 -24.38 5.20 -24.58
CA LYS A 225 -25.66 5.59 -25.20
C LYS A 225 -25.74 7.09 -25.48
N THR A 226 -26.27 7.44 -26.65
CA THR A 226 -26.52 8.83 -27.03
C THR A 226 -27.69 9.42 -26.23
N ILE A 227 -27.43 10.51 -25.52
CA ILE A 227 -28.44 11.28 -24.78
C ILE A 227 -29.24 12.12 -25.77
N VAL A 228 -30.56 11.99 -25.76
CA VAL A 228 -31.46 12.77 -26.62
C VAL A 228 -32.23 13.85 -25.86
N ASP A 229 -32.47 13.66 -24.57
CA ASP A 229 -33.13 14.65 -23.70
C ASP A 229 -32.85 14.35 -22.21
N TYR A 230 -33.25 15.26 -21.32
CA TYR A 230 -33.22 15.05 -19.86
C TYR A 230 -34.64 15.09 -19.29
N GLY A 231 -34.99 14.10 -18.47
CA GLY A 231 -36.26 14.07 -17.75
C GLY A 231 -36.37 15.18 -16.70
N GLU A 232 -37.58 15.43 -16.21
CA GLU A 232 -37.86 16.37 -15.11
C GLU A 232 -37.14 15.98 -13.80
N ASP A 233 -36.79 14.70 -13.66
CA ASP A 233 -36.00 14.13 -12.57
C ASP A 233 -34.48 14.31 -12.74
N GLY A 234 -34.05 14.94 -13.84
CA GLY A 234 -32.65 15.17 -14.18
C GLY A 234 -31.91 13.94 -14.71
N LEU A 235 -32.62 12.84 -15.03
CA LEU A 235 -32.03 11.62 -15.58
C LEU A 235 -31.97 11.69 -17.11
N ALA A 236 -30.87 11.19 -17.69
CA ALA A 236 -30.69 11.18 -19.14
C ALA A 236 -31.68 10.21 -19.82
N ILE A 237 -32.33 10.67 -20.89
CA ILE A 237 -33.16 9.87 -21.80
C ILE A 237 -32.30 9.55 -23.03
N TYR A 238 -32.22 8.27 -23.39
CA TYR A 238 -31.36 7.78 -24.47
C TYR A 238 -32.12 7.62 -25.79
N ALA A 239 -31.38 7.61 -26.90
CA ALA A 239 -31.94 7.45 -28.24
C ALA A 239 -32.71 6.13 -28.46
N ASP A 240 -32.43 5.10 -27.65
CA ASP A 240 -33.13 3.81 -27.64
C ASP A 240 -34.43 3.83 -26.81
N GLY A 241 -34.79 4.98 -26.24
CA GLY A 241 -35.97 5.19 -25.39
C GLY A 241 -35.80 4.77 -23.94
N SER A 242 -34.61 4.28 -23.54
CA SER A 242 -34.32 3.96 -22.14
C SER A 242 -33.95 5.22 -21.33
N VAL A 243 -34.17 5.18 -20.01
CA VAL A 243 -33.85 6.29 -19.08
C VAL A 243 -32.76 5.83 -18.11
N GLN A 244 -31.82 6.71 -17.80
CA GLN A 244 -30.76 6.46 -16.83
C GLN A 244 -31.34 6.03 -15.48
N LYS A 245 -30.87 4.91 -14.93
CA LYS A 245 -31.26 4.49 -13.58
C LYS A 245 -30.41 5.23 -12.55
N LYS A 246 -31.06 5.86 -11.58
CA LYS A 246 -30.41 6.50 -10.44
C LYS A 246 -29.70 5.42 -9.61
N LYS A 247 -28.38 5.25 -9.78
CA LYS A 247 -27.57 4.49 -8.84
C LYS A 247 -27.44 5.33 -7.57
N GLU A 248 -27.77 4.74 -6.42
CA GLU A 248 -27.37 5.29 -5.12
C GLU A 248 -25.85 5.46 -5.16
N HIS A 249 -25.36 6.63 -4.77
CA HIS A 249 -23.95 7.00 -4.77
C HIS A 249 -23.10 5.90 -4.12
N GLN A 250 -22.49 5.03 -4.92
CA GLN A 250 -21.23 4.42 -4.54
C GLN A 250 -20.20 5.52 -4.75
N ALA A 251 -19.67 6.01 -3.65
CA ALA A 251 -18.50 6.87 -3.64
C ALA A 251 -17.31 6.06 -4.17
N THR A 252 -17.22 5.93 -5.49
CA THR A 252 -15.97 5.51 -6.13
C THR A 252 -14.95 6.56 -5.71
N MET A 253 -14.00 6.18 -4.86
CA MET A 253 -12.87 7.03 -4.44
C MET A 253 -11.87 7.22 -5.59
N THR A 254 -12.38 7.67 -6.73
CA THR A 254 -11.59 8.37 -7.74
C THR A 254 -11.51 9.82 -7.26
N ALA A 255 -10.27 10.30 -7.05
CA ALA A 255 -9.95 11.62 -6.49
C ALA A 255 -11.05 12.66 -6.70
N THR A 256 -11.74 13.03 -5.62
CA THR A 256 -12.76 14.07 -5.71
C THR A 256 -12.07 15.41 -5.88
N VAL A 257 -12.36 16.12 -6.97
CA VAL A 257 -12.01 17.54 -7.09
C VAL A 257 -13.02 18.29 -6.24
N GLY A 258 -12.55 18.90 -5.16
CA GLY A 258 -13.39 19.77 -4.33
C GLY A 258 -13.99 20.91 -5.16
N VAL A 259 -15.09 21.48 -4.69
CA VAL A 259 -15.77 22.66 -5.30
C VAL A 259 -14.83 23.88 -5.41
N ASP A 260 -13.69 23.85 -4.72
CA ASP A 260 -12.59 24.82 -4.75
C ASP A 260 -11.49 24.51 -5.81
N GLY A 261 -11.65 23.46 -6.60
CA GLY A 261 -10.67 23.01 -7.59
C GLY A 261 -9.43 22.31 -7.01
N ASN A 262 -9.42 21.97 -5.71
CA ASN A 262 -8.35 21.16 -5.13
C ASN A 262 -8.61 19.67 -5.38
N VAL A 263 -7.63 19.00 -5.96
CA VAL A 263 -7.57 17.54 -6.04
C VAL A 263 -7.31 17.01 -4.62
N GLU A 264 -8.14 16.08 -4.16
CA GLU A 264 -7.98 15.38 -2.87
C GLU A 264 -6.54 14.88 -2.66
N GLY A 265 -5.98 15.10 -1.47
CA GLY A 265 -4.63 14.62 -1.14
C GLY A 265 -3.46 15.54 -1.48
N TRP A 266 -3.68 16.74 -2.01
CA TRP A 266 -2.59 17.64 -2.45
C TRP A 266 -2.29 18.81 -1.53
N LYS A 267 -3.13 19.01 -0.51
CA LYS A 267 -2.97 20.02 0.54
C LYS A 267 -3.63 19.51 1.81
N GLU A 268 -2.97 19.72 2.93
CA GLU A 268 -3.50 19.37 4.25
C GLU A 268 -3.17 20.49 5.24
N SER A 269 -4.10 20.82 6.15
CA SER A 269 -3.88 21.89 7.14
C SER A 269 -4.11 21.37 8.55
N PHE A 270 -3.20 21.72 9.47
CA PHE A 270 -3.30 21.36 10.88
C PHE A 270 -2.56 22.39 11.75
N GLY A 271 -3.18 22.79 12.86
CA GLY A 271 -2.53 23.68 13.84
C GLY A 271 -2.09 25.04 13.29
N GLY A 272 -2.75 25.57 12.25
CA GLY A 272 -2.38 26.82 11.58
C GLY A 272 -1.29 26.70 10.51
N HIS A 273 -0.80 25.48 10.25
CA HIS A 273 0.15 25.19 9.18
C HIS A 273 -0.58 24.51 8.01
N THR A 274 -0.17 24.82 6.79
CA THR A 274 -0.64 24.15 5.58
C THR A 274 0.52 23.47 4.88
N ASP A 275 0.47 22.15 4.82
CA ASP A 275 1.36 21.36 3.98
C ASP A 275 0.89 21.43 2.52
N LYS A 276 1.85 21.66 1.62
CA LYS A 276 1.66 21.70 0.17
C LYS A 276 2.45 20.54 -0.39
N GLU A 277 1.82 19.37 -0.42
CA GLU A 277 2.44 18.16 -0.91
C GLU A 277 2.89 18.34 -2.37
N LYS A 278 4.20 18.24 -2.60
CA LYS A 278 4.80 18.47 -3.92
C LYS A 278 4.37 17.42 -4.95
N PHE A 279 4.22 16.18 -4.50
CA PHE A 279 3.94 15.02 -5.35
C PHE A 279 2.61 14.33 -5.02
N GLY A 280 1.80 14.97 -4.18
CA GLY A 280 0.52 14.45 -3.71
C GLY A 280 0.66 13.20 -2.83
N PRO A 281 -0.42 12.42 -2.72
CA PRO A 281 -0.46 11.22 -1.90
C PRO A 281 0.65 10.26 -2.28
N SER A 282 1.37 9.78 -1.26
CA SER A 282 2.53 8.92 -1.43
C SER A 282 2.68 7.90 -0.30
N SER A 283 1.58 7.50 0.36
CA SER A 283 1.68 6.44 1.36
C SER A 283 1.91 5.06 0.74
N ILE A 284 2.49 4.19 1.53
CA ILE A 284 2.67 2.77 1.25
C ILE A 284 2.24 2.03 2.50
N GLY A 285 1.54 0.91 2.34
CA GLY A 285 1.21 0.03 3.45
C GLY A 285 1.01 -1.39 2.97
N LEU A 286 1.19 -2.31 3.90
CA LEU A 286 1.18 -3.75 3.69
C LEU A 286 0.73 -4.40 5.00
N ASP A 287 -0.24 -5.30 4.95
CA ASP A 287 -0.56 -6.16 6.08
C ASP A 287 0.46 -7.30 6.20
N VAL A 288 0.77 -7.64 7.45
CA VAL A 288 1.69 -8.72 7.81
C VAL A 288 1.01 -9.60 8.84
N SER A 289 0.89 -10.88 8.51
CA SER A 289 0.34 -11.91 9.37
C SER A 289 1.47 -12.77 9.93
N PHE A 290 1.51 -12.92 11.25
CA PHE A 290 2.45 -13.80 11.94
C PHE A 290 1.73 -15.08 12.33
N HIS A 291 2.28 -16.22 11.91
CA HIS A 291 1.68 -17.53 12.12
C HIS A 291 2.42 -18.26 13.24
N GLY A 292 1.67 -18.86 14.18
CA GLY A 292 2.20 -19.56 15.35
C GLY A 292 1.12 -20.34 16.08
#